data_AF-A0A1J5WRB0-F1
#
_entry.id   AF-A0A1J5WRB0-F1
#
_cell.length_a   1.000
_cell.length_b   1.000
_cell.length_c   1.000
_cell.angle_alpha   90.00
_cell.angle_beta   90.00
_cell.angle_gamma   90.00
#
_symmetry.space_group_name_H-M   'P 1'
#
loop_
_entity.id
_entity.type
_entity.pdbx_description
1 polymer ?
#
loop_
_entity_poly.entity_id
_entity_poly.type
_entity_poly.pdbx_seq_one_letter_code
_entity_poly.pdbx_strand_id
1 'polypeptide(L)'
;MDPQTATLMLENTFFVFTEKKILVVPRAEYENIQTEDGLLSVKRSSLSKETDSDERVICILCHEETKPEDLVSPLCRAMHFVICRECVQDIKERENRAAVECPFCREKTSKKEYQIEILEMFFSLRTQQTLLSLEMRPGMEIETVSELKQTTRVVLSNCSISDKLFLLLMSRTKMDIGGWISLLGDSNSSVCCREGLANETSDRIDICTSGYNKEKIENIEENTKKIQKRNISIEARD
;
A
#
# COMPACT_ATOMS: atom_id res chain seq x y z
N MET A 1 7.07 -8.52 -12.54
CA MET A 1 6.99 -7.21 -11.87
C MET A 1 7.65 -7.32 -10.52
N ASP A 2 8.47 -6.35 -10.13
CA ASP A 2 9.02 -6.28 -8.77
C ASP A 2 7.86 -5.85 -7.84
N PRO A 3 7.37 -6.69 -6.92
CA PRO A 3 6.25 -6.38 -6.04
C PRO A 3 6.72 -5.45 -4.91
N GLN A 4 7.26 -4.30 -5.28
CA GLN A 4 7.56 -3.22 -4.33
C GLN A 4 6.24 -2.58 -3.87
N THR A 5 6.23 -2.08 -2.65
CA THR A 5 5.09 -1.43 -2.00
C THR A 5 4.43 -0.43 -2.93
N ALA A 6 3.32 -0.83 -3.54
CA ALA A 6 2.50 0.06 -4.34
C ALA A 6 1.44 0.64 -3.41
N THR A 7 1.25 1.95 -3.46
CA THR A 7 0.06 2.58 -2.90
C THR A 7 -0.79 3.09 -4.04
N LEU A 8 -2.05 2.69 -4.06
CA LEU A 8 -3.05 3.14 -5.02
C LEU A 8 -4.15 3.89 -4.26
N MET A 9 -4.58 5.04 -4.76
CA MET A 9 -5.49 5.95 -4.07
C MET A 9 -6.85 6.00 -4.79
N LEU A 10 -7.91 5.85 -4.02
CA LEU A 10 -9.29 6.10 -4.43
C LEU A 10 -9.84 7.18 -3.51
N GLU A 11 -9.74 8.44 -3.96
CA GLU A 11 -10.18 9.63 -3.20
C GLU A 11 -9.57 9.69 -1.78
N ASN A 12 -10.32 9.32 -0.75
CA ASN A 12 -9.92 9.32 0.66
C ASN A 12 -9.51 7.92 1.17
N THR A 13 -9.45 6.93 0.28
CA THR A 13 -9.07 5.55 0.60
C THR A 13 -7.77 5.16 -0.12
N PHE A 14 -6.85 4.53 0.61
CA PHE A 14 -5.58 4.06 0.10
C PHE A 14 -5.52 2.54 0.13
N PHE A 15 -5.11 1.93 -0.98
CA PHE A 15 -4.78 0.52 -1.08
C PHE A 15 -3.26 0.37 -0.97
N VAL A 16 -2.80 -0.15 0.17
CA VAL A 16 -1.39 -0.40 0.45
C VAL A 16 -1.10 -1.87 0.21
N PHE A 17 -0.26 -2.14 -0.78
CA PHE A 17 0.14 -3.49 -1.17
C PHE A 17 1.48 -3.83 -0.57
N THR A 18 1.56 -4.96 0.12
CA THR A 18 2.84 -5.55 0.54
C THR A 18 3.02 -6.91 -0.14
N GLU A 19 4.12 -7.60 0.14
CA GLU A 19 4.32 -8.94 -0.40
C GLU A 19 3.19 -9.89 0.00
N LYS A 20 2.70 -9.75 1.25
CA LYS A 20 1.77 -10.66 1.91
C LYS A 20 0.34 -10.14 2.01
N LYS A 21 0.15 -8.82 2.18
CA LYS A 21 -1.14 -8.24 2.54
C LYS A 21 -1.64 -7.23 1.51
N ILE A 22 -2.95 -7.05 1.50
CA ILE A 22 -3.61 -5.88 0.91
C ILE A 22 -4.32 -5.18 2.06
N LEU A 23 -3.94 -3.93 2.30
CA LEU A 23 -4.55 -3.10 3.33
C LEU A 23 -5.34 -1.99 2.65
N VAL A 24 -6.57 -1.82 3.08
CA VAL A 24 -7.40 -0.67 2.74
C VAL A 24 -7.33 0.28 3.92
N VAL A 25 -6.84 1.49 3.68
CA VAL A 25 -6.45 2.46 4.71
C VAL A 25 -7.20 3.78 4.48
N PRO A 26 -7.90 4.34 5.48
CA PRO A 26 -8.48 5.67 5.35
C PRO A 26 -7.39 6.75 5.31
N ARG A 27 -7.64 7.86 4.62
CA ARG A 27 -6.68 8.97 4.49
C ARG A 27 -6.08 9.41 5.82
N ALA A 28 -6.92 9.56 6.86
CA ALA A 28 -6.46 9.98 8.18
C ALA A 28 -5.39 9.05 8.79
N GLU A 29 -5.45 7.74 8.50
CA GLU A 29 -4.43 6.79 8.96
C GLU A 29 -3.22 6.76 8.03
N TYR A 30 -3.44 6.92 6.72
CA TYR A 30 -2.35 6.99 5.74
C TYR A 30 -1.46 8.23 5.95
N GLU A 31 -2.05 9.37 6.30
CA GLU A 31 -1.33 10.64 6.56
C GLU A 31 -0.44 10.60 7.81
N ASN A 32 -0.61 9.61 8.69
CA ASN A 32 0.32 9.37 9.80
C ASN A 32 1.66 8.74 9.33
N ILE A 33 1.80 8.53 8.03
CA ILE A 33 2.94 7.93 7.36
C ILE A 33 3.35 8.83 6.19
N GLN A 34 4.65 8.97 5.99
CA GLN A 34 5.20 9.72 4.87
C GLN A 34 6.39 8.96 4.29
N THR A 35 6.35 8.67 3.00
CA THR A 35 7.47 8.04 2.29
C THR A 35 8.13 9.08 1.41
N GLU A 36 9.37 9.46 1.73
CA GLU A 36 10.14 10.45 0.97
C GLU A 36 11.56 9.93 0.70
N ASP A 37 12.00 10.00 -0.57
CA ASP A 37 13.36 9.63 -1.00
C ASP A 37 13.85 8.25 -0.47
N GLY A 38 12.93 7.29 -0.33
CA GLY A 38 13.22 5.95 0.18
C GLY A 38 13.43 5.87 1.69
N LEU A 39 12.93 6.85 2.45
CA LEU A 39 12.77 6.82 3.90
C LEU A 39 11.29 6.83 4.25
N LEU A 40 10.90 5.86 5.08
CA LEU A 40 9.57 5.79 5.67
C LEU A 40 9.58 6.53 7.00
N SER A 41 8.86 7.64 7.07
CA SER A 41 8.55 8.35 8.29
C SER A 41 7.18 7.93 8.81
N VAL A 42 7.09 7.75 10.13
CA VAL A 42 5.87 7.33 10.84
C VAL A 42 5.73 8.17 12.10
N LYS A 43 4.50 8.44 12.51
CA LYS A 43 4.23 9.19 13.75
C LYS A 43 4.72 8.38 14.97
N ARG A 44 5.58 8.95 15.84
CA ARG A 44 6.18 8.25 16.99
C ARG A 44 5.14 7.59 17.90
N SER A 45 4.06 8.30 18.20
CA SER A 45 2.95 7.79 19.04
C SER A 45 2.28 6.53 18.48
N SER A 46 2.42 6.25 17.18
CA SER A 46 1.87 5.03 16.58
C SER A 46 2.75 3.79 16.79
N LEU A 47 3.98 3.94 17.28
CA LEU A 47 4.96 2.86 17.41
C LEU A 47 5.14 2.37 18.86
N SER A 48 4.63 3.11 19.85
CA SER A 48 4.97 2.93 21.27
C SER A 48 3.89 2.21 22.11
N LYS A 49 2.89 1.58 21.49
CA LYS A 49 1.74 1.06 22.24
C LYS A 49 1.98 -0.20 23.09
N GLU A 50 3.12 -0.87 22.99
CA GLU A 50 3.31 -2.17 23.65
C GLU A 50 4.04 -2.15 25.00
N THR A 51 4.68 -1.05 25.40
CA THR A 51 5.26 -0.99 26.76
C THR A 51 5.11 0.38 27.38
N ASP A 52 4.76 0.38 28.66
CA ASP A 52 4.77 1.50 29.61
C ASP A 52 6.22 2.01 29.87
N SER A 53 7.09 1.89 28.87
CA SER A 53 8.47 2.34 28.93
C SER A 53 8.56 3.73 28.32
N ASP A 54 8.90 4.70 29.16
CA ASP A 54 9.45 6.01 28.77
C ASP A 54 10.82 5.85 28.07
N GLU A 55 10.95 4.89 27.16
CA GLU A 55 12.14 4.77 26.33
C GLU A 55 12.19 6.00 25.41
N ARG A 56 13.10 6.91 25.77
CA ARG A 56 13.35 8.15 25.04
C ARG A 56 13.83 7.79 23.63
N VAL A 57 12.96 7.98 22.66
CA VAL A 57 13.33 7.84 21.24
C VAL A 57 14.05 9.11 20.82
N ILE A 58 15.35 9.00 20.58
CA ILE A 58 16.22 10.12 20.17
C ILE A 58 16.59 10.03 18.69
N CYS A 59 16.74 11.19 18.06
CA CYS A 59 17.30 11.27 16.72
C CYS A 59 18.81 10.97 16.76
N ILE A 60 19.30 10.06 15.93
CA ILE A 60 20.74 9.70 15.92
C ILE A 60 21.65 10.84 15.45
N LEU A 61 21.11 11.83 14.73
CA LEU A 61 21.90 12.91 14.16
C LEU A 61 21.99 14.13 15.08
N CYS A 62 20.85 14.68 15.50
CA CYS A 62 20.83 15.84 16.39
C CYS A 62 20.85 15.47 17.88
N HIS A 63 20.65 14.19 18.24
CA HIS A 63 20.54 13.70 19.62
C HIS A 63 19.38 14.33 20.42
N GLU A 64 18.47 15.01 19.75
CA GLU A 64 17.26 15.54 20.37
C GLU A 64 16.22 14.44 20.56
N GLU A 65 15.48 14.55 21.66
CA GLU A 65 14.37 13.68 21.95
C GLU A 65 13.18 14.04 21.05
N THR A 66 12.63 13.03 20.40
CA THR A 66 11.46 13.20 19.54
C THR A 66 10.19 13.28 20.39
N LYS A 67 9.14 13.96 19.95
CA LYS A 67 7.86 13.99 20.66
C LYS A 67 6.90 12.93 20.11
N PRO A 68 5.89 12.47 20.87
CA PRO A 68 4.90 11.52 20.39
C PRO A 68 4.18 11.95 19.09
N GLU A 69 4.02 13.26 18.89
CA GLU A 69 3.43 13.85 17.69
C GLU A 69 4.36 13.92 16.49
N ASP A 70 5.68 13.76 16.68
CA ASP A 70 6.66 13.91 15.61
C ASP A 70 6.64 12.75 14.63
N LEU A 71 6.89 13.07 13.36
CA LEU A 71 7.22 12.08 12.34
C LEU A 71 8.70 11.73 12.45
N VAL A 72 8.97 10.44 12.54
CA VAL A 72 10.31 9.89 12.70
C VAL A 72 10.56 8.79 11.68
N SER A 73 11.76 8.74 11.11
CA SER A 73 12.19 7.68 10.21
C SER A 73 13.00 6.63 10.99
N PRO A 74 12.45 5.43 11.27
CA PRO A 74 13.18 4.41 12.02
C PRO A 74 14.29 3.78 11.18
N LEU A 75 15.43 3.48 11.82
CA LEU A 75 16.60 2.90 11.15
C LEU A 75 16.65 1.36 11.19
N CYS A 76 15.80 0.74 12.02
CA CYS A 76 15.71 -0.71 12.18
C CYS A 76 14.36 -1.09 12.77
N ARG A 77 14.01 -2.38 12.73
CA ARG A 77 12.70 -2.89 13.23
C ARG A 77 12.50 -2.65 14.71
N ALA A 78 13.58 -2.82 15.49
CA ALA A 78 13.59 -2.60 16.93
C ALA A 78 13.62 -1.10 17.31
N MET A 79 13.70 -0.20 16.32
CA MET A 79 13.67 1.25 16.52
C MET A 79 14.69 1.79 17.53
N HIS A 80 15.85 1.13 17.68
CA HIS A 80 16.92 1.59 18.57
C HIS A 80 17.28 3.07 18.34
N PHE A 81 17.19 3.50 17.08
CA PHE A 81 17.33 4.89 16.69
C PHE A 81 16.36 5.26 15.57
N VAL A 82 16.06 6.56 15.52
CA VAL A 82 15.29 7.18 14.44
C VAL A 82 16.04 8.40 13.88
N ILE A 83 15.57 8.93 12.76
CA ILE A 83 15.93 10.25 12.25
C ILE A 83 14.70 11.14 12.34
N CYS A 84 14.82 12.32 12.98
CA CYS A 84 13.73 13.29 13.00
C CYS A 84 13.51 13.91 11.61
N ARG A 85 12.32 14.46 11.37
CA ARG A 85 11.96 15.09 10.10
C ARG A 85 12.97 16.14 9.61
N GLU A 86 13.46 17.00 10.51
CA GLU A 86 14.42 18.05 10.17
C GLU A 86 15.72 17.44 9.64
N CYS A 87 16.26 16.44 10.34
CA CYS A 87 17.47 15.74 9.90
C CYS A 87 17.26 14.94 8.60
N VAL A 88 16.05 14.42 8.32
CA VAL A 88 15.73 13.80 7.01
C VAL A 88 15.83 14.84 5.89
N GLN A 89 15.30 16.04 6.11
CA GLN A 89 15.38 17.15 5.16
C GLN A 89 16.83 17.63 4.97
N ASP A 90 17.62 17.71 6.04
CA ASP A 90 19.04 18.08 5.96
C ASP A 90 19.86 17.04 5.17
N ILE A 91 19.57 15.74 5.33
CA ILE A 91 20.22 14.68 4.53
C ILE A 91 19.88 14.85 3.05
N LYS A 92 18.65 15.23 2.73
CA LYS A 92 18.16 15.39 1.36
C LYS A 92 18.93 16.45 0.59
N GLU A 93 19.22 17.57 1.26
CA GLU A 93 19.91 18.74 0.68
C GLU A 93 21.43 18.51 0.50
N ARG A 94 22.00 17.46 1.08
CA ARG A 94 23.42 17.13 0.94
C ARG A 94 23.68 16.29 -0.33
N GLU A 95 24.66 16.71 -1.13
CA GLU A 95 25.11 16.00 -2.34
C GLU A 95 25.78 14.64 -2.02
N ASN A 96 26.48 14.53 -0.88
CA ASN A 96 27.13 13.31 -0.42
C ASN A 96 26.30 12.64 0.69
N ARG A 97 25.35 11.80 0.28
CA ARG A 97 24.46 11.06 1.18
C ARG A 97 25.18 9.86 1.77
N ALA A 98 25.86 10.03 2.90
CA ALA A 98 26.28 8.88 3.70
C ALA A 98 25.04 8.12 4.18
N ALA A 99 25.03 6.80 4.00
CA ALA A 99 23.97 5.96 4.53
C ALA A 99 24.02 6.00 6.06
N VAL A 100 22.94 6.49 6.68
CA VAL A 100 22.77 6.43 8.13
C VAL A 100 22.16 5.08 8.46
N GLU A 101 22.88 4.28 9.24
CA GLU A 101 22.49 2.92 9.64
C GLU A 101 22.36 2.83 11.15
N CYS A 102 21.55 1.88 11.63
CA CYS A 102 21.46 1.60 13.04
C CYS A 102 22.76 0.92 13.52
N PRO A 103 23.49 1.47 14.50
CA PRO A 103 24.77 0.90 14.96
C PRO A 103 24.61 -0.44 15.69
N PHE A 104 23.42 -0.72 16.22
CA PHE A 104 23.11 -1.97 16.93
C PHE A 104 22.65 -3.09 16.01
N CYS A 105 22.01 -2.73 14.89
CA CYS A 105 21.47 -3.68 13.95
C CYS A 105 22.38 -3.79 12.74
N ARG A 106 23.13 -4.88 12.64
CA ARG A 106 23.70 -5.34 11.36
C ARG A 106 22.62 -6.10 10.58
N GLU A 107 21.49 -5.45 10.31
CA GLU A 107 20.42 -6.06 9.53
C GLU A 107 21.00 -6.43 8.14
N LYS A 108 20.96 -7.72 7.81
CA LYS A 108 21.39 -8.24 6.50
C LYS A 108 20.36 -7.96 5.41
N THR A 109 19.13 -7.66 5.84
CA THR A 109 17.97 -7.34 5.03
C THR A 109 18.13 -5.92 4.48
N SER A 110 17.72 -5.71 3.23
CA SER A 110 17.82 -4.41 2.57
C SER A 110 16.99 -3.35 3.30
N LYS A 111 17.40 -2.08 3.16
CA LYS A 111 16.67 -0.93 3.73
C LYS A 111 15.17 -0.92 3.37
N LYS A 112 14.84 -1.38 2.16
CA LYS A 112 13.46 -1.45 1.67
C LYS A 112 12.64 -2.51 2.41
N GLU A 113 13.22 -3.67 2.70
CA GLU A 113 12.49 -4.79 3.30
C GLU A 113 12.06 -4.46 4.74
N TYR A 114 12.92 -3.90 5.58
CA TYR A 114 12.49 -3.54 6.93
C TYR A 114 11.50 -2.37 6.93
N GLN A 115 11.59 -1.44 5.97
CA GLN A 115 10.59 -0.36 5.84
C GLN A 115 9.21 -0.92 5.52
N ILE A 116 9.13 -1.93 4.64
CA ILE A 116 7.88 -2.65 4.38
C ILE A 116 7.37 -3.29 5.67
N GLU A 117 8.23 -3.93 6.45
CA GLU A 117 7.82 -4.56 7.71
C GLU A 117 7.34 -3.54 8.76
N ILE A 118 8.00 -2.38 8.86
CA ILE A 118 7.54 -1.30 9.75
C ILE A 118 6.17 -0.79 9.29
N LEU A 119 5.95 -0.65 7.99
CA LEU A 119 4.65 -0.25 7.43
C LEU A 119 3.57 -1.31 7.74
N GLU A 120 3.89 -2.59 7.55
CA GLU A 120 3.00 -3.71 7.87
C GLU A 120 2.66 -3.73 9.36
N MET A 121 3.65 -3.51 10.23
CA MET A 121 3.46 -3.44 11.68
C MET A 121 2.58 -2.25 12.05
N PHE A 122 2.88 -1.06 11.52
CA PHE A 122 2.12 0.16 11.75
C PHE A 122 0.63 -0.06 11.46
N PHE A 123 0.32 -0.60 10.27
CA PHE A 123 -1.06 -0.83 9.90
C PHE A 123 -1.67 -2.02 10.63
N SER A 124 -0.92 -3.09 10.90
CA SER A 124 -1.45 -4.25 11.64
C SER A 124 -1.88 -3.88 13.07
N LEU A 125 -1.19 -2.93 13.72
CA LEU A 125 -1.60 -2.37 15.02
C LEU A 125 -2.91 -1.55 14.94
N ARG A 126 -3.27 -1.09 13.75
CA ARG A 126 -4.47 -0.29 13.46
C ARG A 126 -5.58 -1.09 12.77
N THR A 127 -5.28 -2.28 12.27
CA THR A 127 -6.26 -3.13 11.60
C THR A 127 -7.33 -3.52 12.60
N GLN A 128 -8.50 -2.90 12.49
CA GLN A 128 -9.63 -3.13 13.39
C GLN A 128 -10.59 -4.19 12.84
N GLN A 129 -10.51 -4.50 11.54
CA GLN A 129 -11.46 -5.40 10.90
C GLN A 129 -10.83 -6.23 9.78
N THR A 130 -11.24 -7.49 9.69
CA THR A 130 -11.12 -8.27 8.45
C THR A 130 -12.41 -8.06 7.66
N LEU A 131 -12.31 -7.51 6.45
CA LEU A 131 -13.49 -7.31 5.60
C LEU A 131 -13.90 -8.64 4.96
N LEU A 132 -15.15 -9.06 5.18
CA LEU A 132 -15.74 -10.21 4.49
C LEU A 132 -16.12 -9.87 3.05
N SER A 133 -16.56 -8.63 2.83
CA SER A 133 -16.92 -8.10 1.53
C SER A 133 -16.52 -6.64 1.42
N LEU A 134 -16.08 -6.21 0.24
CA LEU A 134 -15.79 -4.83 -0.12
C LEU A 134 -16.46 -4.52 -1.46
N GLU A 135 -17.38 -3.58 -1.48
CA GLU A 135 -17.91 -3.03 -2.72
C GLU A 135 -17.09 -1.81 -3.12
N MET A 136 -16.46 -1.90 -4.28
CA MET A 136 -15.58 -0.86 -4.81
C MET A 136 -16.32 -0.05 -5.86
N ARG A 137 -16.51 1.23 -5.53
CA ARG A 137 -17.15 2.24 -6.37
C ARG A 137 -16.51 3.60 -6.15
N PRO A 138 -16.60 4.55 -7.09
CA PRO A 138 -16.22 5.94 -6.84
C PRO A 138 -16.92 6.49 -5.58
N GLY A 139 -16.25 7.32 -4.79
CA GLY A 139 -16.78 7.81 -3.51
C GLY A 139 -16.84 6.78 -2.37
N MET A 140 -16.24 5.59 -2.50
CA MET A 140 -16.16 4.69 -1.35
C MET A 140 -15.21 5.23 -0.28
N GLU A 141 -15.64 5.11 0.97
CA GLU A 141 -14.83 5.44 2.14
C GLU A 141 -14.90 4.28 3.13
N ILE A 142 -13.80 4.08 3.85
CA ILE A 142 -13.73 3.15 4.97
C ILE A 142 -13.39 3.94 6.23
N GLU A 143 -13.93 3.53 7.37
CA GLU A 143 -13.67 4.25 8.63
C GLU A 143 -12.35 3.81 9.29
N THR A 144 -11.95 2.56 9.05
CA THR A 144 -10.86 1.91 9.79
C THR A 144 -9.98 1.08 8.87
N VAL A 145 -8.68 0.97 9.20
CA VAL A 145 -7.75 0.09 8.48
C VAL A 145 -8.29 -1.34 8.44
N SER A 146 -8.35 -1.89 7.24
CA SER A 146 -8.90 -3.22 6.97
C SER A 146 -7.99 -4.05 6.09
N GLU A 147 -7.89 -5.34 6.38
CA GLU A 147 -7.12 -6.29 5.56
C GLU A 147 -8.05 -7.04 4.58
N LEU A 148 -7.70 -7.06 3.29
CA LEU A 148 -8.33 -7.94 2.30
C LEU A 148 -7.56 -9.25 2.23
N LYS A 149 -8.29 -10.35 2.40
CA LYS A 149 -7.77 -11.72 2.36
C LYS A 149 -8.27 -12.43 1.11
N GLN A 150 -7.72 -13.60 0.83
CA GLN A 150 -8.18 -14.46 -0.25
C GLN A 150 -9.67 -14.80 -0.14
N THR A 151 -10.20 -14.89 1.08
CA THR A 151 -11.62 -15.14 1.33
C THR A 151 -12.49 -13.89 1.19
N THR A 152 -11.92 -12.69 1.19
CA THR A 152 -12.66 -11.43 1.07
C THR A 152 -13.26 -11.32 -0.32
N ARG A 153 -14.56 -11.02 -0.37
CA ARG A 153 -15.30 -10.80 -1.60
C ARG A 153 -15.17 -9.33 -2.03
N VAL A 154 -14.54 -9.06 -3.15
CA VAL A 154 -14.44 -7.72 -3.74
C VAL A 154 -15.41 -7.62 -4.90
N VAL A 155 -16.33 -6.66 -4.84
CA VAL A 155 -17.31 -6.42 -5.89
C VAL A 155 -16.91 -5.14 -6.63
N LEU A 156 -16.60 -5.24 -7.92
CA LEU A 156 -16.38 -4.10 -8.80
C LEU A 156 -17.64 -3.86 -9.63
N SER A 157 -18.11 -2.61 -9.68
CA SER A 157 -19.33 -2.28 -10.41
C SER A 157 -19.28 -0.87 -11.00
N ASN A 158 -19.54 -0.77 -12.30
CA ASN A 158 -19.72 0.48 -13.04
C ASN A 158 -18.60 1.50 -12.81
N CYS A 159 -17.35 1.03 -12.83
CA CYS A 159 -16.18 1.84 -12.52
C CYS A 159 -15.02 1.58 -13.48
N SER A 160 -14.22 2.61 -13.73
CA SER A 160 -12.90 2.43 -14.34
C SER A 160 -11.88 2.19 -13.22
N ILE A 161 -11.03 1.17 -13.35
CA ILE A 161 -10.03 0.74 -12.36
C ILE A 161 -8.66 0.59 -13.02
N SER A 162 -7.56 0.89 -12.30
CA SER A 162 -6.23 0.65 -12.84
C SER A 162 -5.96 -0.84 -13.06
N ASP A 163 -5.29 -1.16 -14.17
CA ASP A 163 -4.84 -2.52 -14.48
C ASP A 163 -4.06 -3.16 -13.31
N LYS A 164 -3.19 -2.39 -12.66
CA LYS A 164 -2.42 -2.79 -11.47
C LYS A 164 -3.32 -3.18 -10.30
N LEU A 165 -4.30 -2.34 -9.94
CA LEU A 165 -5.21 -2.63 -8.83
C LEU A 165 -6.05 -3.86 -9.15
N PHE A 166 -6.60 -3.92 -10.36
CA PHE A 166 -7.41 -5.04 -10.82
C PHE A 166 -6.66 -6.37 -10.72
N LEU A 167 -5.42 -6.44 -11.22
CA LEU A 167 -4.59 -7.64 -11.16
C LEU A 167 -4.23 -8.05 -9.73
N LEU A 168 -3.92 -7.08 -8.87
CA LEU A 168 -3.62 -7.35 -7.46
C LEU A 168 -4.84 -7.93 -6.72
N LEU A 169 -6.04 -7.37 -6.95
CA LEU A 169 -7.29 -7.88 -6.39
C LEU A 169 -7.63 -9.28 -6.94
N MET A 170 -7.51 -9.49 -8.26
CA MET A 170 -7.69 -10.81 -8.90
C MET A 170 -6.84 -11.89 -8.24
N SER A 171 -5.59 -11.55 -7.89
CA SER A 171 -4.63 -12.54 -7.42
C SER A 171 -4.72 -12.87 -5.93
N ARG A 172 -5.41 -12.06 -5.12
CA ARG A 172 -5.41 -12.19 -3.65
C ARG A 172 -6.77 -12.06 -2.98
N THR A 173 -7.85 -11.95 -3.73
CA THR A 173 -9.22 -11.84 -3.21
C THR A 173 -10.19 -12.66 -4.05
N LYS A 174 -11.44 -12.84 -3.60
CA LYS A 174 -12.53 -13.34 -4.45
C LYS A 174 -13.17 -12.16 -5.13
N MET A 175 -13.12 -12.10 -6.45
CA MET A 175 -13.65 -10.95 -7.18
C MET A 175 -14.93 -11.28 -7.93
N ASP A 176 -15.92 -10.39 -7.83
CA ASP A 176 -17.14 -10.38 -8.60
C ASP A 176 -17.28 -9.07 -9.36
N ILE A 177 -17.78 -9.15 -10.59
CA ILE A 177 -18.05 -7.98 -11.42
C ILE A 177 -19.55 -7.83 -11.59
N GLY A 178 -20.10 -6.78 -10.98
CA GLY A 178 -21.50 -6.39 -11.12
C GLY A 178 -21.66 -5.33 -12.19
N GLY A 179 -22.10 -5.69 -13.39
CA GLY A 179 -22.23 -4.74 -14.50
C GLY A 179 -20.92 -4.61 -15.30
N TRP A 180 -20.59 -3.39 -15.72
CA TRP A 180 -19.41 -3.13 -16.54
C TRP A 180 -18.26 -2.54 -15.72
N ILE A 181 -17.02 -2.80 -16.13
CA ILE A 181 -15.82 -2.14 -15.62
C ILE A 181 -14.91 -1.78 -16.78
N SER A 182 -14.06 -0.78 -16.58
CA SER A 182 -13.02 -0.42 -17.55
C SER A 182 -11.64 -0.47 -16.95
N LEU A 183 -10.66 -0.97 -17.69
CA LEU A 183 -9.27 -0.97 -17.24
C LEU A 183 -8.54 0.27 -17.76
N LEU A 184 -7.95 1.01 -16.82
CA LEU A 184 -7.07 2.14 -17.09
C LEU A 184 -5.64 1.63 -17.25
N GLY A 185 -5.08 1.76 -18.46
CA GLY A 185 -3.71 1.35 -18.74
C GLY A 185 -2.69 2.32 -18.14
N ASP A 186 -1.75 1.80 -17.34
CA ASP A 186 -0.62 2.41 -16.62
C ASP A 186 -0.37 3.94 -16.77
N SER A 187 -1.35 4.78 -16.44
CA SER A 187 -1.10 6.20 -16.32
C SER A 187 -0.37 6.41 -14.98
N ASN A 188 0.61 7.31 -14.93
CA ASN A 188 1.30 7.71 -13.70
C ASN A 188 0.35 8.35 -12.64
N SER A 189 -0.96 8.21 -12.79
CA SER A 189 -1.94 8.66 -11.82
C SER A 189 -1.99 7.68 -10.64
N SER A 190 -1.88 8.22 -9.44
CA SER A 190 -2.17 7.50 -8.20
C SER A 190 -3.66 7.14 -8.07
N VAL A 191 -4.51 7.64 -8.97
CA VAL A 191 -5.96 7.43 -8.99
C VAL A 191 -6.27 6.05 -9.53
N CYS A 192 -6.90 5.23 -8.69
CA CYS A 192 -7.06 3.81 -8.96
C CYS A 192 -8.48 3.39 -9.31
N CYS A 193 -9.50 4.20 -8.97
CA CYS A 193 -10.84 4.07 -9.54
C CYS A 193 -11.45 5.45 -9.83
N ARG A 194 -12.28 5.54 -10.87
CA ARG A 194 -13.09 6.73 -11.20
C ARG A 194 -14.45 6.34 -11.77
N GLU A 195 -15.37 7.28 -11.71
CA GLU A 195 -16.66 7.15 -12.39
C GLU A 195 -16.39 7.04 -13.89
N GLY A 196 -16.88 5.96 -14.48
CA GLY A 196 -16.44 5.58 -15.80
C GLY A 196 -17.33 6.17 -16.89
N LEU A 197 -16.67 6.62 -17.96
CA LEU A 197 -17.21 6.77 -19.30
C LEU A 197 -16.23 6.03 -20.20
N ALA A 198 -16.59 4.84 -20.68
CA ALA A 198 -15.72 4.10 -21.59
C ALA A 198 -16.41 3.90 -22.94
N ASN A 199 -15.72 4.31 -23.99
CA ASN A 199 -15.99 3.84 -25.34
C ASN A 199 -15.52 2.37 -25.38
N GLU A 200 -16.42 1.43 -25.66
CA GLU A 200 -16.07 0.01 -25.75
C GLU A 200 -14.96 -0.20 -26.80
N THR A 201 -13.77 -0.63 -26.36
CA THR A 201 -12.79 -1.24 -27.25
C THR A 201 -12.75 -2.75 -26.97
N SER A 202 -12.73 -3.56 -28.04
CA SER A 202 -12.78 -5.03 -27.95
C SER A 202 -11.40 -5.65 -27.83
N ASP A 203 -10.50 -5.02 -27.07
CA ASP A 203 -9.13 -5.47 -26.96
C ASP A 203 -8.99 -6.59 -25.92
N ARG A 204 -8.12 -7.56 -26.21
CA ARG A 204 -7.85 -8.67 -25.28
C ARG A 204 -6.98 -8.17 -24.12
N ILE A 205 -7.39 -8.50 -22.89
CA ILE A 205 -6.58 -8.27 -21.70
C ILE A 205 -5.63 -9.47 -21.55
N ASP A 206 -4.36 -9.27 -21.89
CA ASP A 206 -3.32 -10.26 -21.63
C ASP A 206 -2.81 -10.12 -20.19
N ILE A 207 -3.21 -11.07 -19.33
CA ILE A 207 -2.74 -11.13 -17.93
C ILE A 207 -1.39 -11.85 -17.91
N CYS A 208 -0.30 -11.10 -17.72
CA CYS A 208 1.02 -11.69 -17.52
C CYS A 208 1.17 -12.17 -16.07
N THR A 209 1.20 -13.50 -15.88
CA THR A 209 1.36 -14.14 -14.56
C THR A 209 2.83 -14.34 -14.17
N SER A 210 3.79 -13.81 -14.94
CA SER A 210 5.21 -13.93 -14.62
C SER A 210 5.55 -13.25 -13.28
N GLY A 211 6.09 -14.02 -12.34
CA GLY A 211 6.39 -13.58 -10.98
C GLY A 211 5.30 -13.86 -9.94
N TYR A 212 4.17 -14.46 -10.34
CA TYR A 212 3.17 -14.97 -9.39
C TYR A 212 3.49 -16.41 -8.97
N ASN A 213 3.22 -16.74 -7.72
CA ASN A 213 3.31 -18.12 -7.23
C ASN A 213 2.06 -18.92 -7.66
N LYS A 214 2.10 -20.24 -7.47
CA LYS A 214 1.02 -21.15 -7.89
C LYS A 214 -0.35 -20.76 -7.32
N GLU A 215 -0.41 -20.44 -6.04
CA GLU A 215 -1.64 -20.04 -5.34
C GLU A 215 -2.27 -18.78 -5.95
N LYS A 216 -1.45 -17.74 -6.20
CA LYS A 216 -1.94 -16.51 -6.84
C LYS A 216 -2.42 -16.76 -8.27
N ILE A 217 -1.75 -17.65 -9.02
CA ILE A 217 -2.17 -18.03 -10.38
C ILE A 217 -3.53 -18.75 -10.34
N GLU A 218 -3.70 -19.73 -9.45
CA GLU A 218 -4.97 -20.44 -9.26
C GLU A 218 -6.11 -19.46 -8.93
N ASN A 219 -5.85 -18.49 -8.06
CA ASN A 219 -6.83 -17.47 -7.69
C ASN A 219 -7.22 -16.55 -8.86
N ILE A 220 -6.24 -16.16 -9.71
CA ILE A 220 -6.52 -15.42 -10.94
C ILE A 220 -7.41 -16.27 -11.86
N GLU A 221 -7.07 -17.53 -12.10
CA GLU A 221 -7.85 -18.41 -12.98
C GLU A 221 -9.29 -18.60 -12.48
N GLU A 222 -9.48 -18.78 -11.17
CA GLU A 222 -10.81 -18.89 -10.55
C GLU A 222 -11.66 -17.64 -10.75
N ASN A 223 -11.08 -16.46 -10.53
CA ASN A 223 -11.78 -15.20 -10.75
C ASN A 223 -12.06 -14.97 -12.24
N THR A 224 -11.12 -15.29 -13.14
CA THR A 224 -11.30 -15.12 -14.59
C THR A 224 -12.45 -15.98 -15.12
N LYS A 225 -12.66 -17.19 -14.59
CA LYS A 225 -13.79 -18.06 -14.98
C LYS A 225 -15.16 -17.44 -14.68
N LYS A 226 -15.26 -16.58 -13.66
CA LYS A 226 -16.52 -15.94 -13.25
C LYS A 226 -16.84 -14.67 -14.05
N ILE A 227 -15.82 -14.10 -14.70
CA ILE A 227 -15.95 -12.85 -15.45
C ILE A 227 -16.60 -13.13 -16.80
N GLN A 228 -17.71 -12.44 -17.07
CA GLN A 228 -18.31 -12.44 -18.41
C GLN A 228 -17.54 -11.47 -19.31
N LYS A 229 -17.19 -11.90 -20.54
CA LYS A 229 -16.39 -11.10 -21.48
C LYS A 229 -16.96 -9.72 -21.82
N ARG A 230 -18.27 -9.51 -21.65
CA ARG A 230 -18.94 -8.22 -21.92
C ARG A 230 -18.85 -7.23 -20.77
N ASN A 231 -18.33 -7.66 -19.63
CA ASN A 231 -18.30 -6.84 -18.41
C ASN A 231 -16.99 -6.06 -18.27
N ILE A 232 -16.03 -6.23 -19.18
CA ILE A 232 -14.74 -5.53 -19.11
C ILE A 232 -14.41 -4.89 -20.46
N SER A 233 -14.18 -3.58 -20.45
CA SER A 233 -13.62 -2.80 -21.56
C SER A 233 -12.21 -2.30 -21.24
N ILE A 234 -11.40 -2.06 -22.27
CA ILE A 234 -10.10 -1.40 -22.12
C ILE A 234 -10.26 0.06 -22.56
N GLU A 235 -9.76 1.01 -21.77
CA GLU A 235 -9.71 2.41 -22.20
C GLU A 235 -8.44 2.65 -23.02
N ALA A 236 -8.59 3.13 -24.26
CA ALA A 236 -7.47 3.57 -25.10
C ALA A 236 -6.91 4.91 -24.59
N ARG A 237 -5.60 5.12 -24.75
CA ARG A 237 -4.98 6.43 -24.50
C ARG A 237 -5.17 7.31 -25.74
N ASP A 238 -5.75 8.49 -25.53
CA ASP A 238 -5.67 9.60 -26.50
C ASP A 238 -4.29 10.27 -26.46
#